data_AF-A0A978V945-F1
#
_entry.id   AF-A0A978V945-F1
#
_cell.length_a   1.000
_cell.length_b   1.000
_cell.length_c   1.000
_cell.angle_alpha   90.00
_cell.angle_beta   90.00
_cell.angle_gamma   90.00
#
_symmetry.space_group_name_H-M   'P 1'
#
loop_
_entity.id
_entity.type
_entity.pdbx_description
1 polymer ?
#
loop_
_entity_poly.entity_id
_entity_poly.type
_entity_poly.pdbx_seq_one_letter_code
_entity_poly.pdbx_strand_id
1 'polypeptide(L)'
;MAAAVFHQAIGTSQSLGHRNNSGCHQEIGNGSTKLIFKGSNVELGLSKKECKRSSLRIQASSSQTSVADPVLSPSNKNTKEPRKKSSKLFVLTFVSKWISDEAALILIRHGESLWNEKNLFTGCVDVPLTKKGVEEAIEAGKRISNIPVDMIYTSALIRAQMTAMLAMTQHRRRKVPIIIHNESEQARSWSQIFSEDTKRQSIPVIAAWQLNERMYGELQGLNKQETADRYGKEQVHEWRRSYDIPPPNGESLEMCAQRAVAYFKDQIEPQLLSGKNVMIAAHGNSLRSIIMYLDKLTSQEVISLELSTGLPMLYIFKEGKFIRRGSPVGPTEAGVYAYTRNLALYRQKLDEMLH
;
A
#
# COMPACT_ATOMS: atom_id res chain seq x y z
N MET A 1 38.58 33.04 -10.21
CA MET A 1 37.42 33.62 -10.91
C MET A 1 36.14 33.21 -10.18
N ALA A 2 35.18 34.11 -10.13
CA ALA A 2 34.15 34.26 -9.11
C ALA A 2 33.16 33.10 -8.98
N ALA A 3 32.76 32.86 -7.73
CA ALA A 3 31.62 32.04 -7.33
C ALA A 3 30.30 32.76 -7.66
N ALA A 4 29.34 32.05 -8.25
CA ALA A 4 27.97 32.52 -8.41
C ALA A 4 27.06 31.67 -7.51
N VAL A 5 26.71 32.26 -6.37
CA VAL A 5 25.67 31.80 -5.45
C VAL A 5 24.36 32.44 -5.91
N PHE A 6 23.36 31.65 -6.29
CA PHE A 6 22.01 32.15 -6.56
C PHE A 6 21.16 32.11 -5.29
N HIS A 7 20.62 33.27 -4.93
CA HIS A 7 19.74 33.50 -3.78
C HIS A 7 18.28 33.08 -4.05
N GLN A 8 17.61 32.80 -2.93
CA GLN A 8 16.22 32.39 -2.71
C GLN A 8 15.15 33.18 -3.49
N ALA A 9 14.10 32.47 -3.91
CA ALA A 9 12.75 33.03 -4.02
C ALA A 9 12.02 32.84 -2.68
N ILE A 10 11.64 33.97 -2.06
CA ILE A 10 10.86 34.05 -0.83
C ILE A 10 9.38 33.97 -1.24
N GLY A 11 8.69 32.89 -0.87
CA GLY A 11 7.24 32.79 -0.99
C GLY A 11 6.57 33.55 0.15
N THR A 12 5.83 34.60 -0.18
CA THR A 12 4.93 35.30 0.75
C THR A 12 3.67 34.47 0.97
N SER A 13 3.40 34.03 2.20
CA SER A 13 2.07 33.54 2.58
C SER A 13 1.22 34.72 3.06
N GLN A 14 0.16 35.05 2.32
CA GLN A 14 -0.90 35.92 2.82
C GLN A 14 -1.92 35.06 3.56
N SER A 15 -2.12 35.35 4.85
CA SER A 15 -3.26 34.81 5.59
C SER A 15 -4.49 35.68 5.30
N LEU A 16 -5.45 35.17 4.52
CA LEU A 16 -6.80 35.73 4.49
C LEU A 16 -7.55 35.31 5.75
N GLY A 17 -7.39 36.12 6.81
CA GLY A 17 -8.25 36.10 7.98
C GLY A 17 -9.28 37.21 7.85
N HIS A 18 -10.51 36.87 7.48
CA HIS A 18 -11.63 37.81 7.55
C HIS A 18 -12.07 37.88 9.02
N ARG A 19 -11.79 39.01 9.70
CA ARG A 19 -12.34 39.31 11.03
C ARG A 19 -12.68 40.79 11.13
N ASN A 20 -13.84 41.02 11.73
CA ASN A 20 -14.60 42.26 11.80
C ASN A 20 -13.82 43.53 12.20
N ASN A 21 -14.26 44.63 11.60
CA ASN A 21 -14.00 46.03 11.91
C ASN A 21 -13.66 46.33 13.39
N SER A 22 -12.47 46.85 13.63
CA SER A 22 -12.24 48.06 14.46
C SER A 22 -10.78 48.48 14.29
N GLY A 23 -10.56 49.74 13.90
CA GLY A 23 -9.27 50.26 13.47
C GLY A 23 -8.33 50.61 14.61
N CYS A 24 -7.03 50.44 14.38
CA CYS A 24 -5.98 51.41 14.70
C CYS A 24 -4.66 50.99 14.02
N HIS A 25 -3.84 51.98 13.66
CA HIS A 25 -2.66 51.92 12.80
C HIS A 25 -1.54 50.95 13.25
N GLN A 26 -0.83 50.38 12.27
CA GLN A 26 0.27 49.42 12.42
C GLN A 26 1.60 50.09 11.97
N GLU A 27 2.57 50.25 12.87
CA GLU A 27 3.97 50.50 12.52
C GLU A 27 4.69 49.16 12.32
N ILE A 28 5.38 49.02 11.18
CA ILE A 28 6.05 47.79 10.73
C ILE A 28 7.49 47.80 11.25
N GLY A 29 7.82 46.88 12.16
CA GLY A 29 9.20 46.58 12.56
C GLY A 29 9.67 45.25 11.97
N ASN A 30 10.68 45.28 11.09
CA ASN A 30 11.29 44.08 10.50
C ASN A 30 12.28 43.43 11.48
N GLY A 31 11.98 42.20 11.92
CA GLY A 31 12.93 41.34 12.65
C GLY A 31 13.43 40.20 11.75
N SER A 32 14.74 40.06 11.60
CA SER A 32 15.40 38.96 10.89
C SER A 32 15.79 37.84 11.87
N THR A 33 15.45 36.59 11.56
CA THR A 33 15.94 35.41 12.29
C THR A 33 16.71 34.48 11.35
N LYS A 34 17.88 34.01 11.81
CA LYS A 34 18.79 33.14 11.08
C LYS A 34 18.86 31.80 11.82
N LEU A 35 18.51 30.71 11.16
CA LEU A 35 18.55 29.36 11.72
C LEU A 35 19.80 28.62 11.22
N ILE A 36 20.62 28.15 12.16
CA ILE A 36 21.76 27.25 11.89
C ILE A 36 21.45 25.92 12.58
N PHE A 37 21.52 24.82 11.83
CA PHE A 37 21.19 23.47 12.31
C PHE A 37 22.48 22.71 12.64
N LYS A 38 22.68 22.38 13.91
CA LYS A 38 23.60 21.32 14.36
C LYS A 38 23.12 20.78 15.71
N GLY A 39 22.84 19.48 15.75
CA GLY A 39 22.80 18.67 16.97
C GLY A 39 21.69 19.00 17.96
N SER A 40 20.75 18.06 18.09
CA SER A 40 19.72 17.91 19.11
C SER A 40 19.89 18.73 20.41
N ASN A 41 19.49 20.00 20.41
CA ASN A 41 18.97 20.76 21.55
C ASN A 41 18.55 22.16 21.07
N VAL A 42 17.32 22.58 21.40
CA VAL A 42 16.83 23.94 21.13
C VAL A 42 16.75 24.67 22.46
N GLU A 43 17.58 25.70 22.60
CA GLU A 43 17.58 26.61 23.75
C GLU A 43 16.87 27.91 23.34
N LEU A 44 15.72 28.21 23.95
CA LEU A 44 14.95 29.42 23.68
C LEU A 44 15.07 30.38 24.88
N GLY A 45 15.97 31.36 24.78
CA GLY A 45 16.07 32.45 25.76
C GLY A 45 15.07 33.56 25.45
N LEU A 46 14.09 33.80 26.33
CA LEU A 46 13.20 34.97 26.29
C LEU A 46 13.54 35.90 27.46
N SER A 47 14.06 37.09 27.14
CA SER A 47 14.26 38.18 28.09
C SER A 47 12.90 38.75 28.51
N LYS A 48 12.61 38.76 29.81
CA LYS A 48 11.38 39.34 30.40
C LYS A 48 11.65 40.74 30.96
N LYS A 49 10.80 41.69 30.59
CA LYS A 49 10.37 42.80 31.48
C LYS A 49 8.98 42.47 32.02
N GLU A 50 8.85 42.59 33.34
CA GLU A 50 7.67 42.47 34.23
C GLU A 50 6.42 43.28 33.76
N CYS A 51 5.16 43.05 34.15
CA CYS A 51 4.46 42.13 35.06
C CYS A 51 2.92 42.27 34.86
N LYS A 52 2.14 41.17 34.82
CA LYS A 52 0.96 40.89 35.70
C LYS A 52 0.28 39.55 35.34
N ARG A 53 -0.30 38.94 36.38
CA ARG A 53 -0.56 37.50 36.61
C ARG A 53 -1.75 36.88 35.85
N SER A 54 -1.56 35.68 35.32
CA SER A 54 -2.52 34.55 35.42
C SER A 54 -1.78 33.22 35.22
N SER A 55 -1.80 32.34 36.22
CA SER A 55 -1.05 31.08 36.26
C SER A 55 -1.84 29.93 35.62
N LEU A 56 -1.32 29.32 34.56
CA LEU A 56 -1.67 27.96 34.14
C LEU A 56 -0.39 27.14 33.98
N ARG A 57 -0.29 26.05 34.74
CA ARG A 57 0.88 25.17 34.85
C ARG A 57 0.57 23.88 34.08
N ILE A 58 1.26 23.65 32.96
CA ILE A 58 1.24 22.37 32.24
C ILE A 58 2.48 21.59 32.69
N GLN A 59 2.28 20.49 33.42
CA GLN A 59 3.33 19.52 33.77
C GLN A 59 3.25 18.34 32.81
N ALA A 60 4.38 18.01 32.19
CA ALA A 60 4.60 16.74 31.52
C ALA A 60 4.96 15.68 32.59
N SER A 61 4.26 14.54 32.60
CA SER A 61 4.53 13.43 33.51
C SER A 61 5.09 12.25 32.74
N SER A 62 6.40 12.05 32.86
CA SER A 62 7.06 10.76 32.62
C SER A 62 7.24 10.07 33.97
N SER A 63 6.47 9.02 34.22
CA SER A 63 6.54 8.28 35.49
C SER A 63 7.15 6.90 35.24
N GLN A 64 8.46 6.79 35.44
CA GLN A 64 9.09 5.56 35.93
C GLN A 64 9.32 5.78 37.43
N THR A 65 8.81 4.88 38.27
CA THR A 65 9.22 4.80 39.67
C THR A 65 9.24 3.34 40.10
N SER A 66 10.45 2.90 40.41
CA SER A 66 10.76 1.72 41.21
C SER A 66 10.98 2.13 42.68
N VAL A 67 10.89 1.11 43.54
CA VAL A 67 11.55 0.95 44.86
C VAL A 67 10.72 1.20 46.14
N ALA A 68 10.66 0.08 46.89
CA ALA A 68 10.80 -0.15 48.33
C ALA A 68 9.57 -0.31 49.25
N ASP A 69 9.68 -1.40 50.01
CA ASP A 69 8.86 -1.99 51.05
C ASP A 69 8.69 -1.14 52.32
N PRO A 70 7.78 -1.57 53.21
CA PRO A 70 8.16 -1.74 54.60
C PRO A 70 7.84 -3.14 55.16
N VAL A 71 8.76 -3.62 56.00
CA VAL A 71 8.71 -4.84 56.82
C VAL A 71 7.95 -4.59 58.13
N LEU A 72 7.15 -5.57 58.60
CA LEU A 72 7.17 -6.15 59.98
C LEU A 72 5.99 -7.13 60.24
N SER A 73 6.33 -8.44 60.18
CA SER A 73 6.11 -9.60 61.10
C SER A 73 4.84 -9.78 62.00
N PRO A 74 4.65 -10.91 62.75
CA PRO A 74 3.79 -12.04 62.35
C PRO A 74 2.77 -12.52 63.43
N SER A 75 1.64 -13.14 63.07
CA SER A 75 0.97 -14.11 63.97
C SER A 75 -0.10 -15.01 63.33
N ASN A 76 0.23 -16.30 63.29
CA ASN A 76 -0.55 -17.51 63.65
C ASN A 76 -2.08 -17.65 63.49
N LYS A 77 -2.42 -18.86 62.98
CA LYS A 77 -3.60 -19.74 63.20
C LYS A 77 -4.77 -19.75 62.19
N ASN A 78 -4.75 -20.84 61.42
CA ASN A 78 -5.80 -21.85 61.22
C ASN A 78 -7.09 -21.59 60.40
N THR A 79 -7.32 -22.59 59.53
CA THR A 79 -8.57 -23.23 59.09
C THR A 79 -9.36 -22.73 57.87
N LYS A 80 -9.23 -23.54 56.81
CA LYS A 80 -10.25 -24.15 55.93
C LYS A 80 -10.91 -23.35 54.77
N GLU A 81 -10.92 -24.08 53.64
CA GLU A 81 -11.67 -24.00 52.37
C GLU A 81 -11.21 -23.05 51.24
N PRO A 82 -10.94 -23.59 50.02
CA PRO A 82 -10.79 -22.80 48.82
C PRO A 82 -12.14 -22.66 48.09
N ARG A 83 -12.70 -21.45 48.03
CA ARG A 83 -13.70 -21.09 47.02
C ARG A 83 -13.00 -20.38 45.86
N LYS A 84 -12.89 -21.08 44.73
CA LYS A 84 -12.51 -20.51 43.42
C LYS A 84 -13.43 -19.33 43.10
N LYS A 85 -12.90 -18.11 43.12
CA LYS A 85 -13.48 -16.97 42.40
C LYS A 85 -12.50 -16.54 41.31
N SER A 86 -12.82 -16.99 40.09
CA SER A 86 -12.27 -16.47 38.85
C SER A 86 -12.69 -15.00 38.72
N SER A 87 -11.78 -14.09 39.02
CA SER A 87 -11.90 -12.68 38.66
C SER A 87 -11.64 -12.55 37.17
N LYS A 88 -12.74 -12.68 36.44
CA LYS A 88 -12.98 -12.20 35.07
C LYS A 88 -12.06 -11.05 34.66
N LEU A 89 -11.02 -11.39 33.89
CA LEU A 89 -10.40 -10.53 32.90
C LEU A 89 -11.42 -10.35 31.74
N PHE A 90 -12.46 -9.55 31.97
CA PHE A 90 -13.60 -9.39 31.05
C PHE A 90 -13.50 -8.12 30.17
N VAL A 91 -12.28 -7.70 29.82
CA VAL A 91 -12.10 -6.46 29.02
C VAL A 91 -11.36 -6.69 27.70
N LEU A 92 -10.87 -7.90 27.40
CA LEU A 92 -10.13 -8.16 26.14
C LEU A 92 -10.75 -9.21 25.21
N THR A 93 -11.98 -9.67 25.45
CA THR A 93 -12.58 -10.80 24.69
C THR A 93 -13.77 -10.41 23.81
N PHE A 94 -14.23 -9.15 23.85
CA PHE A 94 -15.40 -8.73 23.06
C PHE A 94 -15.06 -8.00 21.76
N VAL A 95 -13.83 -7.52 21.57
CA VAL A 95 -13.40 -6.87 20.31
C VAL A 95 -12.87 -7.88 19.29
N SER A 96 -12.36 -9.03 19.73
CA SER A 96 -11.78 -10.07 18.85
C SER A 96 -12.82 -10.93 18.12
N LYS A 97 -14.13 -10.73 18.36
CA LYS A 97 -15.17 -11.64 17.85
C LYS A 97 -15.69 -11.31 16.44
N TRP A 98 -15.29 -10.18 15.85
CA TRP A 98 -15.86 -9.71 14.56
C TRP A 98 -14.84 -9.19 13.54
N ILE A 99 -13.54 -9.33 13.80
CA ILE A 99 -12.55 -9.18 12.72
C ILE A 99 -12.55 -10.51 11.98
N SER A 100 -12.94 -10.51 10.71
CA SER A 100 -12.78 -11.69 9.86
C SER A 100 -11.29 -12.03 9.82
N ASP A 101 -10.89 -13.16 10.42
CA ASP A 101 -9.51 -13.67 10.43
C ASP A 101 -8.98 -14.04 9.04
N GLU A 102 -9.75 -13.79 7.98
CA GLU A 102 -9.51 -14.25 6.62
C GLU A 102 -9.82 -13.15 5.62
N ALA A 103 -8.88 -12.90 4.70
CA ALA A 103 -9.01 -11.95 3.60
C ALA A 103 -8.49 -12.56 2.29
N ALA A 104 -9.10 -12.18 1.17
CA ALA A 104 -8.61 -12.55 -0.16
C ALA A 104 -7.60 -11.52 -0.69
N LEU A 105 -6.49 -12.01 -1.25
CA LEU A 105 -5.52 -11.22 -2.00
C LEU A 105 -5.46 -11.74 -3.43
N ILE A 106 -5.82 -10.89 -4.39
CA ILE A 106 -5.80 -11.20 -5.82
C ILE A 106 -4.63 -10.45 -6.45
N LEU A 107 -3.72 -11.15 -7.13
CA LEU A 107 -2.63 -10.56 -7.89
C LEU A 107 -2.88 -10.73 -9.38
N ILE A 108 -2.80 -9.68 -10.18
CA ILE A 108 -3.01 -9.73 -11.62
C ILE A 108 -1.85 -9.05 -12.32
N ARG A 109 -1.10 -9.81 -13.13
CA ARG A 109 -0.18 -9.21 -14.09
C ARG A 109 -1.01 -8.59 -15.20
N HIS A 110 -0.70 -7.34 -15.57
CA HIS A 110 -1.39 -6.66 -16.67
C HIS A 110 -1.42 -7.51 -17.96
N GLY A 111 -2.43 -7.27 -18.80
CA GLY A 111 -2.52 -7.88 -20.11
C GLY A 111 -1.36 -7.49 -21.04
N GLU A 112 -1.25 -8.15 -22.19
CA GLU A 112 -0.26 -7.81 -23.22
C GLU A 112 -0.29 -6.31 -23.60
N SER A 113 0.87 -5.66 -23.60
CA SER A 113 1.02 -4.26 -24.03
C SER A 113 1.55 -4.15 -25.47
N LEU A 114 1.37 -2.99 -26.11
CA LEU A 114 1.87 -2.73 -27.48
C LEU A 114 3.36 -3.01 -27.65
N TRP A 115 4.16 -2.83 -26.60
CA TRP A 115 5.59 -3.13 -26.63
C TRP A 115 5.92 -4.58 -26.29
N ASN A 116 5.05 -5.28 -25.57
CA ASN A 116 5.21 -6.73 -25.39
C ASN A 116 5.00 -7.47 -26.71
N GLU A 117 3.96 -7.09 -27.46
CA GLU A 117 3.67 -7.60 -28.81
C GLU A 117 4.86 -7.38 -29.76
N LYS A 118 5.47 -6.19 -29.72
CA LYS A 118 6.65 -5.84 -30.53
C LYS A 118 7.98 -6.38 -29.99
N ASN A 119 7.94 -7.20 -28.94
CA ASN A 119 9.11 -7.74 -28.26
C ASN A 119 10.15 -6.69 -27.83
N LEU A 120 9.69 -5.53 -27.35
CA LEU A 120 10.54 -4.46 -26.81
C LEU A 120 10.68 -4.58 -25.29
N PHE A 121 11.78 -4.08 -24.73
CA PHE A 121 11.89 -3.84 -23.30
C PHE A 121 11.06 -2.62 -22.91
N THR A 122 10.06 -2.79 -22.05
CA THR A 122 9.17 -1.70 -21.66
C THR A 122 9.64 -0.96 -20.42
N GLY A 123 9.95 -1.69 -19.34
CA GLY A 123 10.32 -1.10 -18.05
C GLY A 123 9.24 -0.14 -17.55
N CYS A 124 9.66 1.07 -17.17
CA CYS A 124 8.79 2.12 -16.65
C CYS A 124 8.16 3.00 -17.74
N VAL A 125 8.39 2.73 -19.03
CA VAL A 125 7.75 3.47 -20.12
C VAL A 125 6.25 3.20 -20.11
N ASP A 126 5.45 4.25 -20.22
CA ASP A 126 4.00 4.15 -20.06
C ASP A 126 3.30 3.88 -21.39
N VAL A 127 3.10 2.59 -21.67
CA VAL A 127 2.44 2.10 -22.90
C VAL A 127 1.11 1.43 -22.57
N PRO A 128 0.11 1.55 -23.47
CA PRO A 128 -1.21 0.94 -23.27
C PRO A 128 -1.23 -0.56 -23.59
N LEU A 129 -2.34 -1.19 -23.25
CA LEU A 129 -2.65 -2.58 -23.63
C LEU A 129 -2.92 -2.72 -25.14
N THR A 130 -2.66 -3.91 -25.68
CA THR A 130 -3.17 -4.30 -27.01
C THR A 130 -4.65 -4.69 -26.93
N LYS A 131 -5.29 -4.93 -28.07
CA LYS A 131 -6.67 -5.49 -28.09
C LYS A 131 -6.73 -6.83 -27.34
N LYS A 132 -5.75 -7.70 -27.57
CA LYS A 132 -5.58 -8.96 -26.84
C LYS A 132 -5.36 -8.72 -25.34
N GLY A 133 -4.53 -7.75 -24.96
CA GLY A 133 -4.34 -7.39 -23.54
C GLY A 133 -5.61 -6.89 -22.85
N VAL A 134 -6.49 -6.20 -23.58
CA VAL A 134 -7.82 -5.79 -23.09
C VAL A 134 -8.71 -7.03 -22.86
N GLU A 135 -8.74 -7.97 -23.80
CA GLU A 135 -9.48 -9.24 -23.66
C GLU A 135 -8.96 -10.07 -22.49
N GLU A 136 -7.64 -10.15 -22.31
CA GLU A 136 -6.99 -10.79 -21.17
C GLU A 136 -7.44 -10.19 -19.83
N ALA A 137 -7.53 -8.84 -19.75
CA ALA A 137 -8.02 -8.16 -18.55
C ALA A 137 -9.51 -8.44 -18.27
N ILE A 138 -10.34 -8.47 -19.31
CA ILE A 138 -11.76 -8.82 -19.20
C ILE A 138 -11.91 -10.26 -18.72
N GLU A 139 -11.13 -11.19 -19.27
CA GLU A 139 -11.16 -12.61 -18.87
C GLU A 139 -10.68 -12.80 -17.42
N ALA A 140 -9.65 -12.08 -17.00
CA ALA A 140 -9.24 -12.01 -15.60
C ALA A 140 -10.41 -11.61 -14.69
N GLY A 141 -11.15 -10.57 -15.09
CA GLY A 141 -12.35 -10.10 -14.40
C GLY A 141 -13.44 -11.16 -14.26
N LYS A 142 -13.73 -11.91 -15.32
CA LYS A 142 -14.70 -13.02 -15.26
C LYS A 142 -14.29 -14.08 -14.25
N ARG A 143 -13.01 -14.45 -14.23
CA ARG A 143 -12.46 -15.47 -13.31
C ARG A 143 -12.61 -15.08 -11.85
N ILE A 144 -12.43 -13.79 -11.52
CA ILE A 144 -12.53 -13.28 -10.15
C ILE A 144 -13.90 -12.69 -9.79
N SER A 145 -14.89 -12.77 -10.68
CA SER A 145 -16.17 -12.05 -10.57
C SER A 145 -16.97 -12.35 -9.29
N ASN A 146 -16.70 -13.49 -8.64
CA ASN A 146 -17.34 -13.97 -7.41
C ASN A 146 -16.47 -13.79 -6.15
N ILE A 147 -15.29 -13.18 -6.25
CA ILE A 147 -14.41 -12.92 -5.11
C ILE A 147 -14.68 -11.49 -4.64
N PRO A 148 -14.93 -11.24 -3.34
CA PRO A 148 -15.07 -9.87 -2.85
C PRO A 148 -13.81 -9.04 -3.11
N VAL A 149 -14.00 -7.78 -3.48
CA VAL A 149 -12.93 -6.78 -3.59
C VAL A 149 -13.38 -5.52 -2.87
N ASP A 150 -12.62 -5.12 -1.85
CA ASP A 150 -12.88 -3.93 -1.03
C ASP A 150 -11.90 -2.81 -1.33
N MET A 151 -10.72 -3.13 -1.87
CA MET A 151 -9.71 -2.16 -2.27
C MET A 151 -8.83 -2.67 -3.39
N ILE A 152 -8.37 -1.76 -4.25
CA ILE A 152 -7.54 -2.08 -5.40
C ILE A 152 -6.25 -1.28 -5.32
N TYR A 153 -5.12 -1.93 -5.53
CA TYR A 153 -3.83 -1.28 -5.76
C TYR A 153 -3.38 -1.52 -7.18
N THR A 154 -2.79 -0.50 -7.77
CA THR A 154 -2.22 -0.57 -9.11
C THR A 154 -0.82 0.02 -9.11
N SER A 155 -0.02 -0.32 -10.11
CA SER A 155 1.14 0.51 -10.42
C SER A 155 0.70 1.88 -10.96
N ALA A 156 1.63 2.83 -11.03
CA ALA A 156 1.36 4.13 -11.64
C ALA A 156 1.23 4.07 -13.18
N LEU A 157 1.41 2.90 -13.80
CA LEU A 157 1.48 2.73 -15.25
C LEU A 157 0.11 2.34 -15.83
N ILE A 158 -0.26 2.96 -16.95
CA ILE A 158 -1.60 2.90 -17.53
C ILE A 158 -2.07 1.47 -17.80
N ARG A 159 -1.17 0.59 -18.29
CA ARG A 159 -1.50 -0.82 -18.57
C ARG A 159 -1.98 -1.60 -17.34
N ALA A 160 -1.45 -1.30 -16.16
CA ALA A 160 -1.89 -1.94 -14.92
C ALA A 160 -3.23 -1.38 -14.46
N GLN A 161 -3.40 -0.06 -14.55
CA GLN A 161 -4.66 0.63 -14.24
C GLN A 161 -5.78 0.16 -15.17
N MET A 162 -5.56 0.13 -16.48
CA MET A 162 -6.49 -0.41 -17.48
C MET A 162 -6.90 -1.84 -17.11
N THR A 163 -5.94 -2.69 -16.76
CA THR A 163 -6.24 -4.09 -16.40
C THR A 163 -7.16 -4.17 -15.19
N ALA A 164 -6.86 -3.44 -14.11
CA ALA A 164 -7.71 -3.41 -12.92
C ALA A 164 -9.13 -2.90 -13.23
N MET A 165 -9.24 -1.80 -13.96
CA MET A 165 -10.55 -1.19 -14.26
C MET A 165 -11.40 -2.11 -15.15
N LEU A 166 -10.81 -2.69 -16.20
CA LEU A 166 -11.48 -3.62 -17.11
C LEU A 166 -11.89 -4.92 -16.42
N ALA A 167 -11.05 -5.46 -15.54
CA ALA A 167 -11.40 -6.66 -14.77
C ALA A 167 -12.64 -6.40 -13.88
N MET A 168 -12.70 -5.23 -13.25
CA MET A 168 -13.81 -4.87 -12.37
C MET A 168 -15.13 -4.62 -13.09
N THR A 169 -15.14 -4.33 -14.41
CA THR A 169 -16.41 -4.23 -15.15
C THR A 169 -17.16 -5.57 -15.24
N GLN A 170 -16.45 -6.69 -15.04
CA GLN A 170 -17.03 -8.04 -15.06
C GLN A 170 -17.47 -8.53 -13.67
N HIS A 171 -17.20 -7.76 -12.62
CA HIS A 171 -17.41 -8.19 -11.24
C HIS A 171 -18.89 -8.18 -10.85
N ARG A 172 -19.40 -9.27 -10.25
CA ARG A 172 -20.86 -9.45 -10.00
C ARG A 172 -21.47 -8.40 -9.07
N ARG A 173 -20.72 -7.93 -8.08
CA ARG A 173 -21.21 -6.94 -7.11
C ARG A 173 -21.45 -5.55 -7.73
N ARG A 174 -20.99 -5.31 -8.97
CA ARG A 174 -21.13 -4.05 -9.74
C ARG A 174 -20.75 -2.77 -8.97
N LYS A 175 -19.92 -2.90 -7.92
CA LYS A 175 -19.30 -1.76 -7.26
C LYS A 175 -18.36 -1.08 -8.26
N VAL A 176 -18.29 0.24 -8.19
CA VAL A 176 -17.53 1.05 -9.14
C VAL A 176 -16.11 1.28 -8.62
N PRO A 177 -15.06 0.83 -9.33
CA PRO A 177 -13.70 1.18 -8.98
C PRO A 177 -13.45 2.67 -9.28
N ILE A 178 -12.82 3.40 -8.36
CA ILE A 178 -12.54 4.84 -8.49
C ILE A 178 -11.09 5.10 -8.14
N ILE A 179 -10.36 5.72 -9.07
CA ILE A 179 -8.98 6.15 -8.85
C ILE A 179 -8.96 7.28 -7.82
N ILE A 180 -8.17 7.08 -6.76
CA ILE A 180 -8.00 8.07 -5.70
C ILE A 180 -6.82 8.97 -6.06
N HIS A 181 -7.15 10.23 -6.30
CA HIS A 181 -6.19 11.29 -6.58
C HIS A 181 -5.69 11.92 -5.28
N ASN A 182 -4.41 11.71 -4.98
CA ASN A 182 -3.77 12.10 -3.71
C ASN A 182 -2.59 13.05 -3.89
N GLU A 183 -2.32 13.49 -5.11
CA GLU A 183 -1.21 14.36 -5.52
C GLU A 183 -1.31 15.78 -4.96
N SER A 184 -2.52 16.29 -4.70
CA SER A 184 -2.73 17.60 -4.09
C SER A 184 -4.02 17.62 -3.27
N GLU A 185 -4.13 18.58 -2.34
CA GLU A 185 -5.36 18.79 -1.56
C GLU A 185 -6.55 19.12 -2.47
N GLN A 186 -6.31 19.88 -3.53
CA GLN A 186 -7.32 20.23 -4.52
C GLN A 186 -7.84 18.99 -5.27
N ALA A 187 -6.96 18.10 -5.72
CA ALA A 187 -7.36 16.87 -6.41
C ALA A 187 -8.18 15.95 -5.49
N ARG A 188 -7.81 15.85 -4.21
CA ARG A 188 -8.59 15.13 -3.19
C ARG A 188 -9.97 15.74 -2.98
N SER A 189 -10.04 17.07 -2.85
CA SER A 189 -11.30 17.79 -2.66
C SER A 189 -12.23 17.61 -3.86
N TRP A 190 -11.71 17.70 -5.08
CA TRP A 190 -12.51 17.55 -6.31
C TRP A 190 -12.99 16.12 -6.54
N SER A 191 -12.29 15.12 -6.01
CA SER A 191 -12.66 13.71 -6.11
C SER A 191 -13.62 13.25 -5.00
N GLN A 192 -14.08 14.16 -4.14
CA GLN A 192 -14.93 13.82 -3.00
C GLN A 192 -16.32 13.33 -3.43
N ILE A 193 -16.72 12.17 -2.90
CA ILE A 193 -18.07 11.63 -3.05
C ILE A 193 -18.89 12.02 -1.82
N PHE A 194 -19.94 12.81 -2.02
CA PHE A 194 -20.80 13.31 -0.93
C PHE A 194 -21.90 12.33 -0.53
N SER A 195 -22.37 11.51 -1.47
CA SER A 195 -23.39 10.48 -1.19
C SER A 195 -22.77 9.29 -0.47
N GLU A 196 -23.20 9.03 0.76
CA GLU A 196 -22.74 7.87 1.54
C GLU A 196 -23.12 6.54 0.88
N ASP A 197 -24.25 6.48 0.16
CA ASP A 197 -24.65 5.29 -0.61
C ASP A 197 -23.70 5.03 -1.78
N THR A 198 -23.40 6.07 -2.56
CA THR A 198 -22.46 5.97 -3.69
C THR A 198 -21.07 5.61 -3.20
N LYS A 199 -20.64 6.17 -2.05
CA LYS A 199 -19.38 5.83 -1.40
C LYS A 199 -19.31 4.36 -0.98
N ARG A 200 -20.40 3.80 -0.43
CA ARG A 200 -20.51 2.35 -0.12
C ARG A 200 -20.47 1.45 -1.38
N GLN A 201 -20.95 1.97 -2.50
CA GLN A 201 -20.91 1.29 -3.80
C GLN A 201 -19.60 1.50 -4.57
N SER A 202 -18.64 2.24 -4.00
CA SER A 202 -17.34 2.52 -4.60
C SER A 202 -16.25 1.59 -4.06
N ILE A 203 -15.24 1.32 -4.87
CA ILE A 203 -14.01 0.63 -4.48
C ILE A 203 -12.83 1.57 -4.76
N PRO A 204 -12.05 1.99 -3.75
CA PRO A 204 -10.90 2.85 -3.97
C PRO A 204 -9.80 2.11 -4.74
N VAL A 205 -9.24 2.77 -5.75
CA VAL A 205 -8.09 2.33 -6.54
C VAL A 205 -6.91 3.26 -6.23
N ILE A 206 -5.85 2.70 -5.65
CA ILE A 206 -4.65 3.44 -5.25
C ILE A 206 -3.52 3.10 -6.22
N ALA A 207 -3.03 4.10 -6.94
CA ALA A 207 -1.87 3.96 -7.84
C ALA A 207 -0.57 4.25 -7.08
N ALA A 208 0.44 3.39 -7.25
CA ALA A 208 1.71 3.51 -6.55
C ALA A 208 2.89 3.20 -7.48
N TRP A 209 3.86 4.13 -7.58
CA TRP A 209 5.05 3.93 -8.39
C TRP A 209 5.92 2.78 -7.88
N GLN A 210 5.85 2.46 -6.59
CA GLN A 210 6.56 1.36 -5.96
C GLN A 210 6.14 -0.01 -6.52
N LEU A 211 4.95 -0.10 -7.12
CA LEU A 211 4.45 -1.29 -7.78
C LEU A 211 4.76 -1.32 -9.29
N ASN A 212 5.43 -0.30 -9.83
CA ASN A 212 5.85 -0.26 -11.24
C ASN A 212 6.76 -1.45 -11.58
N GLU A 213 6.80 -1.76 -12.88
CA GLU A 213 7.72 -2.75 -13.43
C GLU A 213 9.17 -2.43 -13.06
N ARG A 214 10.04 -3.43 -13.10
CA ARG A 214 11.49 -3.21 -12.99
C ARG A 214 11.95 -2.25 -14.09
N MET A 215 12.66 -1.19 -13.70
CA MET A 215 13.18 -0.19 -14.62
C MET A 215 14.36 -0.80 -15.42
N TYR A 216 14.22 -0.87 -16.74
CA TYR A 216 15.16 -1.57 -17.62
C TYR A 216 16.35 -0.70 -18.07
N GLY A 217 16.47 0.51 -17.54
CA GLY A 217 17.55 1.44 -17.84
C GLY A 217 17.63 1.77 -19.32
N GLU A 218 18.85 1.71 -19.84
CA GLU A 218 19.15 1.99 -21.25
C GLU A 218 18.54 0.95 -22.22
N LEU A 219 18.05 -0.18 -21.72
CA LEU A 219 17.41 -1.18 -22.57
C LEU A 219 16.00 -0.78 -22.99
N GLN A 220 15.35 0.17 -22.31
CA GLN A 220 13.96 0.55 -22.58
C GLN A 220 13.78 1.01 -24.03
N GLY A 221 12.82 0.41 -24.74
CA GLY A 221 12.52 0.68 -26.15
C GLY A 221 13.31 -0.19 -27.13
N LEU A 222 14.38 -0.86 -26.68
CA LEU A 222 15.15 -1.75 -27.54
C LEU A 222 14.42 -3.09 -27.77
N ASN A 223 14.59 -3.66 -28.95
CA ASN A 223 14.10 -5.00 -29.27
C ASN A 223 14.94 -6.06 -28.55
N LYS A 224 14.28 -7.03 -27.90
CA LYS A 224 14.98 -8.04 -27.08
C LYS A 224 15.88 -8.95 -27.91
N GLN A 225 15.47 -9.30 -29.13
CA GLN A 225 16.26 -10.16 -30.00
C GLN A 225 17.49 -9.42 -30.51
N GLU A 226 17.31 -8.23 -31.07
CA GLU A 226 18.42 -7.40 -31.57
C GLU A 226 19.41 -7.03 -30.47
N THR A 227 18.92 -6.78 -29.24
CA THR A 227 19.78 -6.52 -28.08
C THR A 227 20.60 -7.77 -27.73
N ALA A 228 20.01 -8.96 -27.80
CA ALA A 228 20.73 -10.22 -27.57
C ALA A 228 21.76 -10.50 -28.67
N ASP A 229 21.48 -10.09 -29.91
CA ASP A 229 22.43 -10.21 -31.01
C ASP A 229 23.60 -9.21 -30.88
N ARG A 230 23.35 -8.02 -30.31
CA ARG A 230 24.37 -6.99 -30.08
C ARG A 230 25.27 -7.24 -28.87
N TYR A 231 24.67 -7.59 -27.73
CA TYR A 231 25.37 -7.70 -26.44
C TYR A 231 25.64 -9.15 -26.02
N GLY A 232 25.13 -10.12 -26.77
CA GLY A 232 25.21 -11.54 -26.44
C GLY A 232 24.00 -12.04 -25.65
N LYS A 233 23.56 -13.26 -25.98
CA LYS A 233 22.37 -13.89 -25.36
C LYS A 233 22.53 -14.09 -23.86
N GLU A 234 23.72 -14.48 -23.40
CA GLU A 234 24.02 -14.71 -21.98
C GLU A 234 23.92 -13.41 -21.18
N GLN A 235 24.55 -12.33 -21.67
CA GLN A 235 24.52 -11.03 -21.00
C GLN A 235 23.09 -10.48 -20.90
N VAL A 236 22.31 -10.56 -21.99
CA VAL A 236 20.92 -10.10 -21.98
C VAL A 236 20.04 -11.01 -21.12
N HIS A 237 20.33 -12.31 -21.06
CA HIS A 237 19.65 -13.22 -20.16
C HIS A 237 19.93 -12.85 -18.70
N GLU A 238 21.19 -12.58 -18.36
CA GLU A 238 21.61 -12.14 -17.03
C GLU A 238 20.91 -10.84 -16.62
N TRP A 239 20.95 -9.79 -17.44
CA TRP A 239 20.20 -8.54 -17.15
C TRP A 239 18.68 -8.75 -17.00
N ARG A 240 18.12 -9.76 -17.68
CA ARG A 240 16.68 -10.05 -17.61
C ARG A 240 16.29 -10.93 -16.45
N ARG A 241 17.14 -11.85 -16.03
CA ARG A 241 16.78 -12.94 -15.13
C ARG A 241 17.60 -12.98 -13.87
N SER A 242 18.77 -12.35 -13.80
CA SER A 242 19.53 -12.24 -12.56
C SER A 242 18.72 -11.52 -11.47
N TYR A 243 18.99 -11.90 -10.23
CA TYR A 243 18.36 -11.31 -9.06
C TYR A 243 18.97 -9.94 -8.74
N ASP A 244 20.30 -9.87 -8.72
CA ASP A 244 21.10 -8.75 -8.21
C ASP A 244 21.82 -7.95 -9.31
N ILE A 245 21.94 -8.49 -10.53
CA ILE A 245 22.62 -7.80 -11.63
C ILE A 245 21.63 -6.94 -12.43
N PRO A 246 21.73 -5.60 -12.38
CA PRO A 246 20.87 -4.72 -13.15
C PRO A 246 21.34 -4.58 -14.61
N PRO A 247 20.44 -4.22 -15.54
CA PRO A 247 20.86 -3.66 -16.82
C PRO A 247 21.52 -2.28 -16.62
N PRO A 248 22.27 -1.76 -17.62
CA PRO A 248 22.91 -0.45 -17.54
C PRO A 248 21.92 0.66 -17.17
N ASN A 249 22.24 1.43 -16.12
CA ASN A 249 21.39 2.49 -15.57
C ASN A 249 19.94 2.01 -15.25
N GLY A 250 19.79 0.74 -14.86
CA GLY A 250 18.53 0.09 -14.54
C GLY A 250 18.39 -0.36 -13.09
N GLU A 251 17.28 -1.05 -12.80
CA GLU A 251 17.04 -1.74 -11.54
C GLU A 251 17.30 -3.25 -11.69
N SER A 252 17.88 -3.88 -10.66
CA SER A 252 17.89 -5.33 -10.52
C SER A 252 16.53 -5.83 -10.00
N LEU A 253 16.32 -7.16 -9.94
CA LEU A 253 15.11 -7.71 -9.33
C LEU A 253 15.10 -7.46 -7.82
N GLU A 254 16.28 -7.47 -7.17
CA GLU A 254 16.45 -7.12 -5.76
C GLU A 254 16.01 -5.69 -5.45
N MET A 255 16.47 -4.71 -6.23
CA MET A 255 16.07 -3.30 -6.05
C MET A 255 14.56 -3.12 -6.23
N CYS A 256 14.00 -3.77 -7.25
CA CYS A 256 12.54 -3.79 -7.46
C CYS A 256 11.81 -4.43 -6.27
N ALA A 257 12.37 -5.52 -5.71
CA ALA A 257 11.81 -6.20 -4.56
C ALA A 257 11.84 -5.35 -3.30
N GLN A 258 12.94 -4.64 -3.03
CA GLN A 258 13.04 -3.74 -1.88
C GLN A 258 11.89 -2.74 -1.85
N ARG A 259 11.63 -2.01 -2.95
CA ARG A 259 10.54 -1.02 -3.00
C ARG A 259 9.14 -1.65 -3.03
N ALA A 260 8.95 -2.72 -3.79
CA ALA A 260 7.62 -3.33 -3.96
C ALA A 260 7.16 -4.03 -2.68
N VAL A 261 8.05 -4.77 -2.02
CA VAL A 261 7.77 -5.48 -0.76
C VAL A 261 7.61 -4.50 0.39
N ALA A 262 8.44 -3.45 0.48
CA ALA A 262 8.25 -2.40 1.49
C ALA A 262 6.86 -1.75 1.37
N TYR A 263 6.47 -1.35 0.15
CA TYR A 263 5.13 -0.79 -0.08
C TYR A 263 4.01 -1.79 0.26
N PHE A 264 4.17 -3.06 -0.11
CA PHE A 264 3.22 -4.10 0.24
C PHE A 264 3.03 -4.23 1.75
N LYS A 265 4.13 -4.31 2.51
CA LYS A 265 4.10 -4.41 3.98
C LYS A 265 3.50 -3.18 4.66
N ASP A 266 3.83 -1.99 4.17
CA ASP A 266 3.45 -0.74 4.83
C ASP A 266 2.00 -0.33 4.50
N GLN A 267 1.53 -0.61 3.29
CA GLN A 267 0.26 -0.08 2.79
C GLN A 267 -0.80 -1.14 2.53
N ILE A 268 -0.42 -2.36 2.13
CA ILE A 268 -1.35 -3.39 1.66
C ILE A 268 -1.63 -4.44 2.74
N GLU A 269 -0.58 -4.97 3.36
CA GLU A 269 -0.69 -5.99 4.42
C GLU A 269 -1.57 -5.54 5.60
N PRO A 270 -1.51 -4.27 6.09
CA PRO A 270 -2.40 -3.80 7.15
C PRO A 270 -3.89 -3.85 6.76
N GLN A 271 -4.19 -3.76 5.47
CA GLN A 271 -5.56 -3.78 4.96
C GLN A 271 -6.09 -5.21 4.96
N LEU A 272 -5.25 -6.18 4.58
CA LEU A 272 -5.56 -7.61 4.72
C LEU A 272 -5.73 -8.00 6.18
N LEU A 273 -4.87 -7.49 7.08
CA LEU A 273 -5.00 -7.66 8.53
C LEU A 273 -6.31 -7.07 9.09
N SER A 274 -6.83 -6.01 8.48
CA SER A 274 -8.15 -5.44 8.81
C SER A 274 -9.33 -6.23 8.23
N GLY A 275 -9.09 -7.34 7.53
CA GLY A 275 -10.10 -8.19 6.92
C GLY A 275 -10.61 -7.70 5.55
N LYS A 276 -9.98 -6.69 4.94
CA LYS A 276 -10.36 -6.22 3.60
C LYS A 276 -9.84 -7.14 2.53
N ASN A 277 -10.65 -7.39 1.51
CA ASN A 277 -10.22 -8.14 0.34
C ASN A 277 -9.55 -7.20 -0.67
N VAL A 278 -8.32 -7.53 -1.06
CA VAL A 278 -7.47 -6.64 -1.85
C VAL A 278 -7.17 -7.24 -3.22
N MET A 279 -7.30 -6.44 -4.26
CA MET A 279 -6.79 -6.76 -5.60
C MET A 279 -5.56 -5.90 -5.92
N ILE A 280 -4.51 -6.48 -6.47
CA ILE A 280 -3.32 -5.79 -6.97
C ILE A 280 -3.19 -6.08 -8.47
N ALA A 281 -3.26 -5.04 -9.31
CA ALA A 281 -2.90 -5.14 -10.72
C ALA A 281 -1.54 -4.47 -10.96
N ALA A 282 -0.54 -5.24 -11.37
CA ALA A 282 0.83 -4.74 -11.54
C ALA A 282 1.57 -5.51 -12.65
N HIS A 283 2.88 -5.71 -12.50
CA HIS A 283 3.77 -6.18 -13.56
C HIS A 283 4.49 -7.46 -13.20
N GLY A 284 5.23 -8.02 -14.16
CA GLY A 284 5.92 -9.28 -13.99
C GLY A 284 6.93 -9.24 -12.85
N ASN A 285 7.87 -8.29 -12.85
CA ASN A 285 8.92 -8.28 -11.81
C ASN A 285 8.37 -7.86 -10.46
N SER A 286 7.55 -6.81 -10.39
CA SER A 286 7.00 -6.34 -9.12
C SER A 286 6.09 -7.37 -8.43
N LEU A 287 5.29 -8.12 -9.20
CA LEU A 287 4.51 -9.23 -8.63
C LEU A 287 5.39 -10.42 -8.25
N ARG A 288 6.42 -10.75 -9.03
CA ARG A 288 7.37 -11.81 -8.65
C ARG A 288 8.07 -11.48 -7.32
N SER A 289 8.46 -10.23 -7.12
CA SER A 289 9.04 -9.77 -5.85
C SER A 289 8.06 -9.89 -4.67
N ILE A 290 6.79 -9.53 -4.87
CA ILE A 290 5.76 -9.71 -3.84
C ILE A 290 5.58 -11.21 -3.56
N ILE A 291 5.42 -12.04 -4.59
CA ILE A 291 5.25 -13.49 -4.45
C ILE A 291 6.44 -14.14 -3.75
N MET A 292 7.67 -13.69 -4.05
CA MET A 292 8.87 -14.12 -3.34
C MET A 292 8.76 -13.87 -1.83
N TYR A 293 8.22 -12.73 -1.42
CA TYR A 293 7.94 -12.44 0.00
C TYR A 293 6.82 -13.34 0.56
N LEU A 294 5.70 -13.50 -0.17
CA LEU A 294 4.54 -14.26 0.31
C LEU A 294 4.85 -15.74 0.54
N ASP A 295 5.55 -16.36 -0.42
CA ASP A 295 5.87 -17.79 -0.40
C ASP A 295 7.27 -18.08 0.15
N LYS A 296 8.00 -17.05 0.60
CA LYS A 296 9.35 -17.14 1.15
C LYS A 296 10.34 -17.82 0.18
N LEU A 297 10.23 -17.47 -1.11
CA LEU A 297 11.09 -18.02 -2.16
C LEU A 297 12.52 -17.50 -2.03
N THR A 298 13.48 -18.34 -2.38
CA THR A 298 14.89 -17.98 -2.56
C THR A 298 15.09 -17.15 -3.83
N SER A 299 16.27 -16.52 -3.95
CA SER A 299 16.64 -15.78 -5.16
C SER A 299 16.67 -16.67 -6.41
N GLN A 300 16.99 -17.96 -6.29
CA GLN A 300 16.98 -18.90 -7.41
C GLN A 300 15.55 -19.28 -7.83
N GLU A 301 14.65 -19.49 -6.87
CA GLU A 301 13.26 -19.86 -7.14
C GLU A 301 12.44 -18.71 -7.76
N VAL A 302 12.70 -17.46 -7.38
CA VAL A 302 11.98 -16.32 -7.98
C VAL A 302 12.39 -16.07 -9.44
N ILE A 303 13.60 -16.46 -9.83
CA ILE A 303 14.10 -16.30 -11.20
C ILE A 303 13.35 -17.23 -12.16
N SER A 304 13.07 -18.45 -11.73
CA SER A 304 12.31 -19.46 -12.48
C SER A 304 10.80 -19.23 -12.43
N LEU A 305 10.29 -18.44 -11.49
CA LEU A 305 8.88 -18.08 -11.42
C LEU A 305 8.46 -17.29 -12.67
N GLU A 306 7.49 -17.82 -13.41
CA GLU A 306 6.87 -17.15 -14.55
C GLU A 306 5.41 -16.80 -14.25
N LEU A 307 5.01 -15.59 -14.64
CA LEU A 307 3.65 -15.09 -14.48
C LEU A 307 3.06 -14.78 -15.84
N SER A 308 2.02 -15.47 -16.26
CA SER A 308 1.30 -15.17 -17.50
C SER A 308 0.58 -13.81 -17.41
N THR A 309 0.42 -13.14 -18.55
CA THR A 309 -0.38 -11.91 -18.64
C THR A 309 -1.87 -12.21 -18.43
N GLY A 310 -2.58 -11.35 -17.71
CA GLY A 310 -4.03 -11.46 -17.51
C GLY A 310 -4.52 -12.69 -16.73
N LEU A 311 -3.63 -13.51 -16.17
CA LEU A 311 -4.03 -14.62 -15.31
C LEU A 311 -4.01 -14.17 -13.83
N PRO A 312 -5.16 -14.09 -13.15
CA PRO A 312 -5.21 -13.71 -11.74
C PRO A 312 -4.63 -14.83 -10.87
N MET A 313 -3.94 -14.49 -9.79
CA MET A 313 -3.42 -15.43 -8.79
C MET A 313 -4.05 -15.09 -7.44
N LEU A 314 -4.72 -16.08 -6.83
CA LEU A 314 -5.40 -15.93 -5.56
C LEU A 314 -4.53 -16.43 -4.40
N TYR A 315 -4.47 -15.61 -3.35
CA TYR A 315 -4.01 -15.97 -2.03
C TYR A 315 -5.14 -15.79 -1.02
N ILE A 316 -5.20 -16.69 -0.04
CA ILE A 316 -6.00 -16.50 1.17
C ILE A 316 -5.04 -16.10 2.28
N PHE A 317 -5.25 -14.92 2.85
CA PHE A 317 -4.56 -14.46 4.04
C PHE A 317 -5.36 -14.90 5.26
N LYS A 318 -4.74 -15.68 6.15
CA LYS A 318 -5.36 -16.17 7.38
C LYS A 318 -4.34 -16.26 8.50
N GLU A 319 -4.66 -15.71 9.67
CA GLU A 319 -3.81 -15.80 10.88
C GLU A 319 -2.34 -15.39 10.63
N GLY A 320 -2.13 -14.33 9.82
CA GLY A 320 -0.77 -13.85 9.48
C GLY A 320 -0.03 -14.69 8.43
N LYS A 321 -0.69 -15.68 7.80
CA LYS A 321 -0.10 -16.55 6.79
C LYS A 321 -0.80 -16.36 5.45
N PHE A 322 -0.01 -16.40 4.37
CA PHE A 322 -0.49 -16.40 3.00
C PHE A 322 -0.57 -17.84 2.47
N ILE A 323 -1.73 -18.23 1.94
CA ILE A 323 -1.97 -19.55 1.37
C ILE A 323 -2.28 -19.37 -0.11
N ARG A 324 -1.33 -19.73 -0.98
CA ARG A 324 -1.50 -19.69 -2.43
C ARG A 324 -2.57 -20.70 -2.86
N ARG A 325 -3.57 -20.24 -3.61
CA ARG A 325 -4.63 -21.09 -4.21
C ARG A 325 -4.47 -21.28 -5.71
N GLY A 326 -3.73 -20.39 -6.38
CA GLY A 326 -3.53 -20.43 -7.83
C GLY A 326 -4.51 -19.53 -8.58
N SER A 327 -4.59 -19.70 -9.90
CA SER A 327 -5.55 -18.97 -10.73
C SER A 327 -6.88 -19.69 -10.77
N PRO A 328 -8.00 -19.02 -10.45
CA PRO A 328 -9.33 -19.55 -10.75
C PRO A 328 -9.42 -19.96 -12.22
N VAL A 329 -9.94 -21.17 -12.46
CA VAL A 329 -10.15 -21.72 -13.82
C VAL A 329 -11.36 -21.05 -14.47
N GLY A 330 -12.36 -20.69 -13.65
CA GLY A 330 -13.56 -19.96 -14.05
C GLY A 330 -14.35 -19.46 -12.83
N PRO A 331 -15.44 -18.70 -13.03
CA PRO A 331 -16.21 -18.10 -11.94
C PRO A 331 -16.90 -19.13 -11.03
N THR A 332 -17.19 -20.32 -11.54
CA THR A 332 -18.05 -21.32 -10.88
C THR A 332 -17.31 -22.56 -10.37
N GLU A 333 -16.05 -22.78 -10.75
CA GLU A 333 -15.31 -24.00 -10.38
C GLU A 333 -14.83 -23.98 -8.93
N ALA A 334 -15.16 -25.04 -8.17
CA ALA A 334 -14.82 -25.13 -6.74
C ALA A 334 -13.32 -25.28 -6.45
N GLY A 335 -12.50 -25.70 -7.43
CA GLY A 335 -11.15 -26.24 -7.21
C GLY A 335 -10.14 -25.26 -6.61
N VAL A 336 -10.18 -23.98 -7.01
CA VAL A 336 -9.27 -22.95 -6.48
C VAL A 336 -9.84 -22.29 -5.24
N TYR A 337 -11.17 -22.35 -5.08
CA TYR A 337 -11.89 -21.56 -4.11
C TYR A 337 -12.12 -22.21 -2.78
N ALA A 338 -12.12 -23.55 -2.68
CA ALA A 338 -12.36 -24.35 -1.46
C ALA A 338 -12.94 -23.47 -0.33
N TYR A 339 -14.20 -23.03 -0.54
CA TYR A 339 -14.70 -21.76 -0.02
C TYR A 339 -14.37 -21.63 1.45
N THR A 340 -13.53 -20.64 1.78
CA THR A 340 -13.48 -20.23 3.17
C THR A 340 -14.90 -19.88 3.62
N ARG A 341 -15.21 -20.03 4.90
CA ARG A 341 -16.58 -19.77 5.38
C ARG A 341 -17.09 -18.39 4.94
N ASN A 342 -16.21 -17.39 4.92
CA ASN A 342 -16.52 -16.04 4.48
C ASN A 342 -16.80 -15.95 2.98
N LEU A 343 -15.98 -16.61 2.14
CA LEU A 343 -16.22 -16.65 0.69
C LEU A 343 -17.49 -17.43 0.33
N ALA A 344 -17.79 -18.52 1.05
CA ALA A 344 -19.01 -19.29 0.88
C ALA A 344 -20.25 -18.43 1.17
N LEU A 345 -20.26 -17.77 2.33
CA LEU A 345 -21.34 -16.86 2.74
C LEU A 345 -21.49 -15.67 1.79
N TYR A 346 -20.37 -15.11 1.33
CA TYR A 346 -20.39 -14.01 0.35
C TYR A 346 -21.02 -14.47 -0.97
N ARG A 347 -20.65 -15.65 -1.46
CA ARG A 347 -21.22 -16.22 -2.69
C ARG A 347 -22.72 -16.48 -2.54
N GLN A 348 -23.14 -17.09 -1.43
CA GLN A 348 -24.55 -17.30 -1.15
C GLN A 348 -25.34 -15.98 -1.20
N LYS A 349 -24.83 -14.92 -0.54
CA LYS A 349 -25.45 -13.58 -0.58
C LYS A 349 -25.48 -12.98 -1.98
N LEU A 350 -24.43 -13.18 -2.80
CA LEU A 350 -24.43 -12.71 -4.18
C LEU A 350 -25.48 -13.41 -5.03
N ASP A 351 -25.64 -14.72 -4.85
CA ASP A 351 -26.64 -15.50 -5.58
C ASP A 351 -28.06 -15.08 -5.15
N GLU A 352 -28.30 -14.82 -3.85
CA GLU A 352 -29.57 -14.26 -3.34
C GLU A 352 -29.89 -12.85 -3.85
N MET A 353 -28.90 -12.04 -4.23
CA MET A 353 -29.11 -10.67 -4.76
C MET A 353 -29.47 -10.64 -6.25
N LEU A 354 -29.22 -11.74 -6.99
CA LEU A 354 -29.43 -11.83 -8.44
C LEU A 354 -30.68 -12.63 -8.83
N HIS A 355 -31.34 -13.25 -7.85
CA HIS A 355 -32.67 -13.84 -7.94
C HIS A 355 -33.71 -12.84 -7.41
#